data_AF-A0AAX0RZ78-F1
#
_entry.id   AF-A0AAX0RZ78-F1
#
_cell.length_a   1.000
_cell.length_b   1.000
_cell.length_c   1.000
_cell.angle_alpha   90.00
_cell.angle_beta   90.00
_cell.angle_gamma   90.00
#
_symmetry.space_group_name_H-M   'P 1'
#
loop_
_entity.id
_entity.type
_entity.pdbx_description
1 polymer ?
#
loop_
_entity_poly.entity_id
_entity_poly.type
_entity_poly.pdbx_seq_one_letter_code
_entity_poly.pdbx_strand_id
1 'polypeptide(L)'
;MYDLRKAIHYYQTKIQETNDPYYWFFLADAQIRVGLTDEALQTIDNALSFPNPYPSKQVLLEMKVKLQHFLLREINQNNPSIVTEKRVDIDGDGIIDNVLLTANKTPDSPLWQNITLVIQNGRTNHYQQFPLKDNLGYNPTLFLGDFTDNKVDDILVVMDTGGSSGTIYTYVFSYINGQMRQIFNSDAFNEDYKYSVTYQDQYKATVISHKLKEKHILELTYKGNEYLTEIYNKTGILKASIEGWVNPLSGLYPVDFNRDGKYELEAYQRIAGRYNADSLGFVQTVLKWNGHVFGPDRQNVAIFGGEI
;
A
#
# COMPACT_ATOMS: atom_id res chain seq x y z
N MET A 1 19.20 -32.27 12.98
CA MET A 1 17.98 -31.83 13.70
C MET A 1 17.42 -33.07 14.38
N TYR A 2 17.90 -33.38 15.59
CA TYR A 2 17.31 -34.43 16.43
C TYR A 2 15.85 -34.03 16.67
N ASP A 3 14.91 -34.95 16.50
CA ASP A 3 13.47 -34.66 16.43
C ASP A 3 12.96 -34.04 17.75
N LEU A 4 12.75 -32.73 17.76
CA LEU A 4 12.27 -31.98 18.93
C LEU A 4 10.91 -32.49 19.43
N ARG A 5 10.10 -33.12 18.58
CA ARG A 5 8.83 -33.74 19.01
C ARG A 5 9.06 -35.00 19.85
N LYS A 6 10.11 -35.78 19.54
CA LYS A 6 10.55 -36.90 20.38
C LYS A 6 11.09 -36.42 21.73
N ALA A 7 11.77 -35.27 21.76
CA ALA A 7 12.24 -34.67 23.00
C ALA A 7 11.08 -34.21 23.89
N ILE A 8 10.05 -33.56 23.33
CA ILE A 8 8.83 -33.20 24.07
C ILE A 8 8.16 -34.43 24.69
N HIS A 9 7.97 -35.50 23.90
CA HIS A 9 7.39 -36.73 24.40
C HIS A 9 8.23 -37.36 25.52
N TYR A 10 9.56 -37.38 25.37
CA TYR A 10 10.47 -37.88 26.40
C TYR A 10 10.34 -37.09 27.71
N TYR A 11 10.32 -35.75 27.66
CA TYR A 11 10.19 -34.93 28.86
C TYR A 11 8.81 -35.08 29.52
N GLN A 12 7.74 -35.19 28.75
CA GLN A 12 6.40 -35.48 29.28
C GLN A 12 6.37 -36.80 30.06
N THR A 13 6.94 -37.87 29.50
CA THR A 13 7.04 -39.17 30.18
C THR A 13 7.86 -39.07 31.47
N LYS A 14 9.00 -38.36 31.44
CA LYS A 14 9.84 -38.19 32.63
C LYS A 14 9.18 -37.36 33.73
N ILE A 15 8.39 -36.36 33.37
CA ILE A 15 7.57 -35.59 34.31
C ILE A 15 6.54 -36.49 34.99
N GLN A 16 5.88 -37.40 34.26
CA GLN A 16 4.94 -38.35 34.85
C GLN A 16 5.61 -39.33 35.82
N GLU A 17 6.82 -39.78 35.50
CA GLU A 17 7.57 -40.73 36.34
C GLU A 17 8.17 -40.10 37.60
N THR A 18 8.68 -38.88 37.49
CA THR A 18 9.55 -38.28 38.52
C THR A 18 9.01 -36.97 39.09
N ASN A 19 8.23 -36.24 38.29
CA ASN A 19 7.82 -34.86 38.54
C ASN A 19 8.98 -33.92 38.91
N ASP A 20 10.19 -34.18 38.41
CA ASP A 20 11.38 -33.38 38.71
C ASP A 20 11.35 -32.02 37.97
N PRO A 21 11.58 -30.87 38.66
CA PRO A 21 11.64 -29.53 38.06
C PRO A 21 12.56 -29.41 36.85
N TYR A 22 13.62 -30.22 36.78
CA TYR A 22 14.55 -30.26 35.65
C TYR A 22 13.80 -30.54 34.33
N TYR A 23 12.92 -31.55 34.31
CA TYR A 23 12.21 -31.94 33.09
C TYR A 23 11.14 -30.93 32.68
N TRP A 24 10.54 -30.21 33.63
CA TRP A 24 9.61 -29.12 33.36
C TRP A 24 10.29 -27.97 32.59
N PHE A 25 11.52 -27.60 32.96
CA PHE A 25 12.27 -26.57 32.23
C PHE A 25 12.59 -26.97 30.79
N PHE A 26 13.12 -28.19 30.58
CA PHE A 26 13.49 -28.64 29.23
C PHE A 26 12.25 -28.92 28.35
N LEU A 27 11.13 -29.32 28.95
CA LEU A 27 9.86 -29.39 28.22
C LEU A 27 9.45 -28.00 27.71
N ALA A 28 9.52 -26.98 28.56
CA ALA A 28 9.18 -25.61 28.17
C ALA A 28 10.11 -25.08 27.07
N ASP A 29 11.42 -25.29 27.17
CA ASP A 29 12.38 -24.87 26.14
C ASP A 29 12.13 -25.59 24.80
N ALA A 30 11.84 -26.90 24.84
CA ALA A 30 11.52 -27.67 23.65
C ALA A 30 10.21 -27.21 22.99
N GLN A 31 9.17 -26.92 23.78
CA GLN A 31 7.88 -26.40 23.30
C GLN A 31 8.04 -25.02 22.62
N ILE A 32 8.82 -24.11 23.22
CA ILE A 32 9.12 -22.80 22.60
C ILE A 32 9.80 -22.97 21.24
N ARG A 33 10.80 -23.86 21.14
CA ARG A 33 11.55 -24.07 19.88
C ARG A 33 10.71 -24.64 18.74
N VAL A 34 9.57 -25.26 19.04
CA VAL A 34 8.64 -25.80 18.03
C VAL A 34 7.39 -24.94 17.86
N GLY A 35 7.30 -23.79 18.52
CA GLY A 35 6.18 -22.84 18.41
C GLY A 35 4.91 -23.21 19.20
N LEU A 36 5.00 -24.15 20.15
CA LEU A 36 3.88 -24.52 21.04
C LEU A 36 3.83 -23.55 22.23
N THR A 37 3.47 -22.31 21.93
CA THR A 37 3.62 -21.16 22.84
C THR A 37 2.69 -21.23 24.06
N ASP A 38 1.43 -21.63 23.87
CA ASP A 38 0.45 -21.74 24.97
C ASP A 38 0.81 -22.89 25.92
N GLU A 39 1.21 -24.03 25.35
CA GLU A 39 1.69 -25.17 26.13
C GLU A 39 2.98 -24.84 26.88
N ALA A 40 3.89 -24.08 26.26
CA ALA A 40 5.10 -23.61 26.92
C ALA A 40 4.80 -22.69 28.11
N LEU A 41 3.85 -21.75 27.98
CA LEU A 41 3.43 -20.88 29.08
C LEU A 41 2.87 -21.69 30.26
N GLN A 42 2.01 -22.66 29.97
CA GLN A 42 1.46 -23.55 30.99
C GLN A 42 2.56 -24.39 31.67
N THR A 43 3.51 -24.91 30.90
CA THR A 43 4.65 -25.68 31.43
C THR A 43 5.54 -24.81 32.32
N ILE A 44 5.79 -23.55 31.96
CA ILE A 44 6.55 -22.61 32.79
C ILE A 44 5.82 -22.31 34.10
N ASP A 45 4.49 -22.15 34.07
CA ASP A 45 3.69 -21.93 35.28
C ASP A 45 3.72 -23.12 36.23
N ASN A 46 3.65 -24.34 35.68
CA ASN A 46 3.86 -25.56 36.46
C ASN A 46 5.27 -25.62 37.04
N ALA A 47 6.31 -25.29 36.27
CA ALA A 47 7.69 -25.23 36.75
C ALA A 47 7.87 -24.20 37.89
N LEU A 48 7.20 -23.05 37.81
CA LEU A 48 7.25 -21.99 38.83
C LEU A 48 6.52 -22.36 40.14
N SER A 49 5.66 -23.38 40.11
CA SER A 49 4.90 -23.83 41.29
C SER A 49 5.75 -24.64 42.29
N PHE A 50 6.91 -25.15 41.86
CA PHE A 50 7.80 -25.92 42.72
C PHE A 50 8.46 -25.04 43.79
N PRO A 51 8.66 -25.53 45.03
CA PRO A 51 9.37 -24.80 46.08
C PRO A 51 10.81 -24.42 45.68
N ASN A 52 11.48 -25.31 44.94
CA ASN A 52 12.83 -25.12 44.41
C ASN A 52 12.83 -25.37 42.90
N PRO A 53 12.40 -24.40 42.09
CA PRO A 53 12.26 -24.58 40.65
C PRO A 53 13.62 -24.55 39.95
N TYR A 54 13.81 -25.41 38.94
CA TYR A 54 14.99 -25.42 38.08
C TYR A 54 14.75 -24.60 36.81
N PRO A 55 15.76 -23.88 36.29
CA PRO A 55 17.09 -23.65 36.86
C PRO A 55 17.09 -22.61 37.99
N SER A 56 16.18 -21.65 37.94
CA SER A 56 15.84 -20.77 39.06
C SER A 56 14.50 -20.09 38.78
N LYS A 57 13.86 -19.58 39.84
CA LYS A 57 12.61 -18.80 39.70
C LYS A 57 12.79 -17.59 38.78
N GLN A 58 13.93 -16.90 38.86
CA GLN A 58 14.20 -15.72 38.05
C GLN A 58 14.29 -16.07 36.55
N VAL A 59 15.00 -17.13 36.19
CA VAL A 59 15.16 -17.55 34.80
C VAL A 59 13.81 -17.94 34.18
N LEU A 60 12.97 -18.67 34.92
CA LEU A 60 11.63 -19.04 34.47
C LEU A 60 10.72 -17.81 34.31
N LEU A 61 10.82 -16.82 35.20
CA LEU A 61 10.08 -15.57 35.06
C LEU A 61 10.54 -14.76 33.83
N GLU A 62 11.84 -14.68 33.57
CA GLU A 62 12.38 -14.03 32.37
C GLU A 62 11.92 -14.74 31.09
N MET A 63 11.92 -16.08 31.09
CA MET A 63 11.43 -16.90 29.99
C MET A 63 9.93 -16.67 29.76
N LYS A 64 9.13 -16.61 30.83
CA LYS A 64 7.70 -16.29 30.77
C LYS A 64 7.46 -14.89 30.20
N VAL A 65 8.16 -13.87 30.69
CA VAL A 65 8.02 -12.48 30.22
C VAL A 65 8.38 -12.37 28.73
N LYS A 66 9.46 -13.01 28.28
CA LYS A 66 9.84 -13.03 26.86
C LYS A 66 8.77 -13.67 25.99
N LEU A 67 8.22 -14.80 26.44
CA LEU A 67 7.18 -15.53 25.71
C LEU A 67 5.85 -14.77 25.67
N GLN A 68 5.45 -14.14 26.78
CA GLN A 68 4.28 -13.27 26.84
C GLN A 68 4.43 -12.02 25.97
N HIS A 69 5.62 -11.41 25.94
CA HIS A 69 5.89 -10.27 25.07
C HIS A 69 5.90 -10.67 23.59
N PHE A 70 6.38 -11.87 23.25
CA PHE A 70 6.23 -12.45 21.91
C PHE A 70 4.75 -12.64 21.54
N LEU A 71 3.95 -13.23 22.43
CA LEU A 71 2.51 -13.43 22.22
C LEU A 71 1.75 -12.11 22.08
N LEU A 72 2.06 -11.11 22.90
CA LEU A 72 1.49 -9.76 22.81
C LEU A 72 1.85 -9.08 21.47
N ARG A 73 3.07 -9.32 20.95
CA ARG A 73 3.45 -8.86 19.62
C ARG A 73 2.66 -9.58 18.53
N GLU A 74 2.50 -10.90 18.59
CA GLU A 74 1.69 -11.66 17.62
C GLU A 74 0.20 -11.28 17.67
N ILE A 75 -0.39 -11.13 18.85
CA ILE A 75 -1.80 -10.75 19.03
C ILE A 75 -2.06 -9.33 18.51
N ASN A 76 -1.17 -8.38 18.82
CA ASN A 76 -1.26 -7.02 18.27
C ASN A 76 -0.90 -6.95 16.78
N GLN A 77 -0.17 -7.94 16.25
CA GLN A 77 0.06 -8.08 14.80
C GLN A 77 -1.16 -8.66 14.08
N ASN A 78 -1.96 -9.50 14.72
CA ASN A 78 -3.12 -10.14 14.12
C ASN A 78 -4.40 -9.29 14.18
N ASN A 79 -4.48 -8.30 15.08
CA ASN A 79 -5.58 -7.34 15.07
C ASN A 79 -5.22 -6.13 14.19
N PRO A 80 -5.99 -5.84 13.13
CA PRO A 80 -5.70 -4.71 12.27
C PRO A 80 -5.90 -3.41 13.06
N SER A 81 -4.94 -2.49 12.94
CA SER A 81 -5.03 -1.15 13.51
C SER A 81 -5.78 -0.21 12.57
N ILE A 82 -6.52 0.76 13.12
CA ILE A 82 -7.09 1.85 12.33
C ILE A 82 -5.96 2.78 11.91
N VAL A 83 -5.74 2.89 10.60
CA VAL A 83 -4.74 3.79 10.01
C VAL A 83 -5.32 5.19 9.83
N THR A 84 -6.57 5.28 9.39
CA THR A 84 -7.31 6.53 9.29
C THR A 84 -8.80 6.27 9.46
N GLU A 85 -9.51 7.28 9.97
CA GLU A 85 -10.95 7.27 10.20
C GLU A 85 -11.51 8.60 9.69
N LYS A 86 -12.64 8.52 8.99
CA LYS A 86 -13.50 9.66 8.68
C LYS A 86 -14.95 9.32 8.96
N ARG A 87 -15.77 10.35 9.10
CA ARG A 87 -17.20 10.22 9.38
C ARG A 87 -18.00 11.05 8.39
N VAL A 88 -18.91 10.40 7.69
CA VAL A 88 -19.79 11.01 6.68
C VAL A 88 -21.00 10.10 6.48
N ASP A 89 -22.10 10.66 6.00
CA ASP A 89 -23.21 9.88 5.45
C ASP A 89 -22.78 9.36 4.06
N ILE A 90 -22.42 8.08 3.96
CA ILE A 90 -21.87 7.50 2.72
C ILE A 90 -22.96 6.86 1.84
N ASP A 91 -24.12 6.57 2.41
CA ASP A 91 -25.24 5.92 1.71
C ASP A 91 -26.45 6.85 1.45
N GLY A 92 -26.39 8.08 1.95
CA GLY A 92 -27.37 9.15 1.72
C GLY A 92 -28.62 9.03 2.58
N ASP A 93 -28.59 8.26 3.66
CA ASP A 93 -29.75 8.02 4.52
C ASP A 93 -29.96 9.09 5.61
N GLY A 94 -29.07 10.08 5.66
CA GLY A 94 -29.04 11.18 6.63
C GLY A 94 -28.35 10.84 7.96
N ILE A 95 -27.81 9.63 8.12
CA ILE A 95 -27.10 9.18 9.32
C ILE A 95 -25.61 9.04 9.01
N ILE A 96 -24.78 9.53 9.92
CA ILE A 96 -23.33 9.51 9.76
C ILE A 96 -22.79 8.09 9.99
N ASP A 97 -21.99 7.61 9.03
CA ASP A 97 -21.25 6.35 9.07
C ASP A 97 -19.78 6.58 9.45
N ASN A 98 -19.09 5.52 9.87
CA ASN A 98 -17.63 5.54 10.02
C ASN A 98 -16.97 4.86 8.82
N VAL A 99 -16.03 5.56 8.17
CA VAL A 99 -15.22 5.05 7.08
C VAL A 99 -13.78 4.92 7.56
N LEU A 100 -13.25 3.71 7.56
CA LEU A 100 -11.96 3.35 8.15
C LEU A 100 -11.06 2.74 7.09
N LEU A 101 -9.77 3.06 7.11
CA LEU A 101 -8.75 2.14 6.61
C LEU A 101 -8.11 1.43 7.79
N THR A 102 -8.13 0.10 7.73
CA THR A 102 -7.49 -0.75 8.73
C THR A 102 -6.32 -1.49 8.09
N ALA A 103 -5.23 -1.70 8.83
CA ALA A 103 -4.07 -2.44 8.35
C ALA A 103 -3.26 -3.04 9.50
N ASN A 104 -2.48 -4.08 9.19
CA ASN A 104 -1.48 -4.64 10.09
C ASN A 104 -0.15 -3.91 9.89
N LYS A 105 0.44 -3.43 10.99
CA LYS A 105 1.74 -2.77 10.94
C LYS A 105 2.85 -3.80 10.83
N THR A 106 3.76 -3.64 9.87
CA THR A 106 4.98 -4.44 9.83
C THR A 106 5.92 -4.00 10.96
N PRO A 107 6.42 -4.92 11.81
CA PRO A 107 7.38 -4.58 12.85
C PRO A 107 8.60 -3.86 12.29
N ASP A 108 9.04 -2.81 12.98
CA ASP A 108 10.24 -2.04 12.65
C ASP A 108 10.28 -1.48 11.21
N SER A 109 9.12 -1.34 10.57
CA SER A 109 8.98 -0.86 9.20
C SER A 109 7.76 0.08 9.06
N PRO A 110 7.83 1.11 8.21
CA PRO A 110 6.66 1.94 7.88
C PRO A 110 5.68 1.23 6.94
N LEU A 111 5.97 0.00 6.52
CA LEU A 111 5.13 -0.80 5.63
C LEU A 111 3.85 -1.28 6.33
N TRP A 112 2.72 -1.07 5.67
CA TRP A 112 1.41 -1.59 6.06
C TRP A 112 1.05 -2.81 5.22
N GLN A 113 0.40 -3.78 5.85
CA GLN A 113 -0.08 -5.02 5.22
C GLN A 113 -1.58 -5.19 5.48
N ASN A 114 -2.26 -5.95 4.61
CA ASN A 114 -3.70 -6.22 4.70
C ASN A 114 -4.54 -4.94 4.81
N ILE A 115 -4.14 -3.89 4.10
CA ILE A 115 -4.87 -2.62 4.05
C ILE A 115 -6.27 -2.90 3.51
N THR A 116 -7.29 -2.61 4.32
CA THR A 116 -8.68 -2.93 4.06
C THR A 116 -9.55 -1.71 4.34
N LEU A 117 -10.46 -1.39 3.41
CA LEU A 117 -11.48 -0.38 3.64
C LEU A 117 -12.61 -1.01 4.45
N VAL A 118 -13.01 -0.38 5.55
CA VAL A 118 -14.09 -0.83 6.42
C VAL A 118 -15.10 0.29 6.59
N ILE A 119 -16.38 -0.01 6.39
CA ILE A 119 -17.49 0.92 6.59
C ILE A 119 -18.36 0.38 7.72
N GLN A 120 -18.60 1.18 8.74
CA GLN A 120 -19.57 0.91 9.79
C GLN A 120 -20.79 1.78 9.56
N ASN A 121 -21.92 1.17 9.22
CA ASN A 121 -23.15 1.90 9.01
C ASN A 121 -23.69 2.46 10.35
N GLY A 122 -23.95 3.76 10.41
CA GLY A 122 -24.32 4.47 11.63
C GLY A 122 -25.72 4.12 12.15
N ARG A 123 -26.63 3.70 11.25
CA ARG A 123 -28.00 3.30 11.61
C ARG A 123 -28.05 1.91 12.23
N THR A 124 -27.33 0.96 11.63
CA THR A 124 -27.42 -0.47 11.94
C THR A 124 -26.27 -0.98 12.79
N ASN A 125 -25.17 -0.23 12.88
CA ASN A 125 -23.88 -0.65 13.42
C ASN A 125 -23.25 -1.85 12.70
N HIS A 126 -23.74 -2.20 11.51
CA HIS A 126 -23.18 -3.27 10.71
C HIS A 126 -21.85 -2.83 10.06
N TYR A 127 -20.85 -3.72 10.11
CA TYR A 127 -19.54 -3.49 9.48
C TYR A 127 -19.48 -4.22 8.14
N GLN A 128 -19.07 -3.51 7.09
CA GLN A 128 -18.74 -4.09 5.79
C GLN A 128 -17.27 -3.85 5.48
N GLN A 129 -16.58 -4.89 5.00
CA GLN A 129 -15.18 -4.83 4.63
C GLN A 129 -15.01 -4.96 3.12
N PHE A 130 -14.10 -4.17 2.56
CA PHE A 130 -13.73 -4.16 1.16
C PHE A 130 -12.22 -4.38 1.05
N PRO A 131 -11.78 -5.64 0.91
CA PRO A 131 -10.38 -5.96 0.67
C PRO A 131 -9.89 -5.29 -0.62
N LEU A 132 -8.73 -4.64 -0.55
CA LEU A 132 -8.08 -4.07 -1.72
C LEU A 132 -7.27 -5.16 -2.44
N LYS A 133 -7.22 -5.09 -3.78
CA LYS A 133 -6.49 -6.08 -4.60
C LYS A 133 -5.00 -6.08 -4.23
N ASP A 134 -4.37 -4.92 -4.32
CA ASP A 134 -3.05 -4.62 -3.78
C ASP A 134 -3.26 -3.91 -2.44
N ASN A 135 -2.90 -4.60 -1.37
CA ASN A 135 -3.19 -4.21 0.02
C ASN A 135 -1.92 -4.11 0.89
N LEU A 136 -0.77 -3.93 0.23
CA LEU A 136 0.55 -3.78 0.84
C LEU A 136 1.19 -2.50 0.31
N GLY A 137 1.55 -1.58 1.20
CA GLY A 137 2.08 -0.28 0.81
C GLY A 137 2.42 0.65 1.96
N TYR A 138 2.74 1.89 1.63
CA TYR A 138 3.14 2.93 2.57
C TYR A 138 2.15 4.11 2.52
N ASN A 139 2.08 4.87 3.62
CA ASN A 139 1.30 6.10 3.73
C ASN A 139 -0.15 6.01 3.18
N PRO A 140 -0.96 5.00 3.55
CA PRO A 140 -2.32 4.92 3.06
C PRO A 140 -3.15 6.12 3.56
N THR A 141 -3.88 6.74 2.66
CA THR A 141 -4.71 7.92 2.91
C THR A 141 -6.14 7.67 2.42
N LEU A 142 -7.07 8.38 3.07
CA LEU A 142 -8.49 8.35 2.75
C LEU A 142 -8.98 9.77 2.48
N PHE A 143 -9.56 9.98 1.32
CA PHE A 143 -10.25 11.20 0.92
C PHE A 143 -11.75 10.90 0.72
N LEU A 144 -12.59 11.88 1.06
CA LEU A 144 -14.04 11.83 0.89
C LEU A 144 -14.45 13.06 0.07
N GLY A 145 -15.29 12.85 -0.93
CA GLY A 145 -15.88 13.91 -1.75
C GLY A 145 -16.74 13.33 -2.86
N ASP A 146 -17.71 14.09 -3.35
CA ASP A 146 -18.61 13.67 -4.43
C ASP A 146 -17.89 13.69 -5.78
N PHE A 147 -17.59 12.52 -6.36
CA PHE A 147 -17.07 12.39 -7.73
C PHE A 147 -18.17 12.03 -8.72
N THR A 148 -19.25 11.40 -8.25
CA THR A 148 -20.28 10.79 -9.09
C THR A 148 -21.50 11.68 -9.34
N ASP A 149 -21.56 12.85 -8.72
CA ASP A 149 -22.66 13.82 -8.73
C ASP A 149 -23.97 13.28 -8.15
N ASN A 150 -23.88 12.31 -7.24
CA ASN A 150 -25.03 11.72 -6.55
C ASN A 150 -25.33 12.42 -5.20
N LYS A 151 -24.57 13.48 -4.86
CA LYS A 151 -24.71 14.29 -3.63
C LYS A 151 -24.37 13.56 -2.34
N VAL A 152 -23.71 12.42 -2.43
CA VAL A 152 -23.04 11.76 -1.30
C VAL A 152 -21.54 11.70 -1.58
N ASP A 153 -20.73 11.67 -0.52
CA ASP A 153 -19.29 11.56 -0.71
C ASP A 153 -18.95 10.15 -1.22
N ASP A 154 -18.03 10.07 -2.18
CA ASP A 154 -17.37 8.82 -2.54
C ASP A 154 -16.00 8.75 -1.86
N ILE A 155 -15.41 7.56 -1.84
CA ILE A 155 -14.21 7.25 -1.08
C ILE A 155 -13.04 7.07 -2.03
N LEU A 156 -12.02 7.92 -1.93
CA LEU A 156 -10.73 7.75 -2.60
C LEU A 156 -9.70 7.23 -1.60
N VAL A 157 -9.13 6.07 -1.91
CA VAL A 157 -7.99 5.48 -1.18
C VAL A 157 -6.74 5.60 -2.04
N VAL A 158 -5.63 6.05 -1.44
CA VAL A 158 -4.31 6.15 -2.09
C VAL A 158 -3.24 5.62 -1.14
N MET A 159 -2.31 4.82 -1.65
CA MET A 159 -1.12 4.37 -0.92
C MET A 159 0.09 4.24 -1.85
N ASP A 160 1.29 4.43 -1.31
CA ASP A 160 2.53 4.34 -2.06
C ASP A 160 2.99 2.87 -2.17
N THR A 161 3.51 2.46 -3.33
CA THR A 161 4.07 1.10 -3.48
C THR A 161 5.46 0.94 -2.85
N GLY A 162 6.14 2.06 -2.59
CA GLY A 162 7.52 2.10 -2.05
C GLY A 162 8.63 1.92 -3.08
N GLY A 163 8.31 1.75 -4.37
CA GLY A 163 9.30 1.65 -5.44
C GLY A 163 9.93 3.00 -5.80
N SER A 164 11.13 2.97 -6.40
CA SER A 164 11.84 4.18 -6.87
C SER A 164 11.13 4.92 -8.00
N SER A 165 10.11 4.30 -8.61
CA SER A 165 9.21 4.96 -9.55
C SER A 165 8.24 5.93 -8.89
N GLY A 166 8.07 5.90 -7.56
CA GLY A 166 7.04 6.69 -6.87
C GLY A 166 5.64 6.31 -7.32
N THR A 167 5.41 5.04 -7.64
CA THR A 167 4.09 4.53 -8.05
C THR A 167 3.15 4.46 -6.85
N ILE A 168 1.86 4.68 -7.10
CA ILE A 168 0.80 4.54 -6.12
C ILE A 168 -0.17 3.41 -6.49
N TYR A 169 -0.76 2.77 -5.48
CA TYR A 169 -2.03 2.05 -5.62
C TYR A 169 -3.17 2.98 -5.22
N THR A 170 -4.25 2.97 -5.99
CA THR A 170 -5.41 3.81 -5.68
C THR A 170 -6.71 3.16 -6.13
N TYR A 171 -7.77 3.45 -5.37
CA TYR A 171 -9.11 2.92 -5.56
C TYR A 171 -10.14 4.01 -5.28
N VAL A 172 -11.22 4.05 -6.07
CA VAL A 172 -12.39 4.87 -5.76
C VAL A 172 -13.59 3.96 -5.54
N PHE A 173 -14.31 4.17 -4.44
CA PHE A 173 -15.54 3.47 -4.10
C PHE A 173 -16.70 4.45 -3.99
N SER A 174 -17.85 4.11 -4.55
CA SER A 174 -19.05 4.94 -4.51
C SER A 174 -20.27 4.10 -4.17
N TYR A 175 -21.22 4.70 -3.44
CA TYR A 175 -22.52 4.09 -3.17
C TYR A 175 -23.48 4.39 -4.33
N ILE A 176 -23.67 3.40 -5.22
CA ILE A 176 -24.48 3.54 -6.43
C ILE A 176 -25.50 2.40 -6.48
N ASN A 177 -26.76 2.75 -6.73
CA ASN A 177 -27.87 1.79 -6.84
C ASN A 177 -28.01 0.90 -5.59
N GLY A 178 -27.89 1.49 -4.40
CA GLY A 178 -28.08 0.80 -3.12
C GLY A 178 -26.91 -0.08 -2.68
N GLN A 179 -25.75 0.02 -3.34
CA GLN A 179 -24.59 -0.80 -3.05
C GLN A 179 -23.29 -0.02 -3.19
N MET A 180 -22.37 -0.23 -2.25
CA MET A 180 -21.00 0.26 -2.36
C MET A 180 -20.23 -0.53 -3.42
N ARG A 181 -19.62 0.17 -4.39
CA ARG A 181 -18.93 -0.42 -5.53
C ARG A 181 -17.58 0.25 -5.76
N GLN A 182 -16.56 -0.53 -6.08
CA GLN A 182 -15.31 0.01 -6.62
C GLN A 182 -15.56 0.49 -8.06
N ILE A 183 -15.34 1.76 -8.33
CA ILE A 183 -15.57 2.41 -9.63
C ILE A 183 -14.28 2.85 -10.34
N PHE A 184 -13.14 2.80 -9.66
CA PHE A 184 -11.82 3.07 -10.23
C PHE A 184 -10.74 2.25 -9.51
N ASN A 185 -9.69 1.84 -10.23
CA ASN A 185 -8.43 1.37 -9.64
C ASN A 185 -7.23 1.67 -10.54
N SER A 186 -6.05 1.84 -9.93
CA SER A 186 -4.79 2.17 -10.63
C SER A 186 -4.38 1.15 -11.69
N ASP A 187 -4.60 -0.15 -11.46
CA ASP A 187 -4.15 -1.18 -12.41
C ASP A 187 -4.90 -1.09 -13.72
N ALA A 188 -6.23 -1.00 -13.66
CA ALA A 188 -7.06 -0.83 -14.84
C ALA A 188 -6.70 0.47 -15.59
N PHE A 189 -6.44 1.56 -14.85
CA PHE A 189 -5.98 2.81 -15.45
C PHE A 189 -4.63 2.65 -16.16
N ASN A 190 -3.63 2.05 -15.52
CA ASN A 190 -2.29 1.86 -16.08
C ASN A 190 -2.30 0.96 -17.32
N GLU A 191 -3.17 -0.05 -17.36
CA GLU A 191 -3.31 -0.93 -18.53
C GLU A 191 -3.96 -0.24 -19.74
N ASP A 192 -4.87 0.70 -19.48
CA ASP A 192 -5.65 1.41 -20.50
C ASP A 192 -4.91 2.64 -21.03
N TYR A 193 -4.21 3.37 -20.16
CA TYR A 193 -3.45 4.58 -20.51
C TYR A 193 -1.97 4.23 -20.77
N LYS A 194 -1.71 3.72 -21.96
CA LYS A 194 -0.36 3.36 -22.44
C LYS A 194 0.24 4.43 -23.35
N TYR A 195 1.56 4.55 -23.29
CA TYR A 195 2.31 5.55 -24.06
C TYR A 195 3.58 4.99 -24.67
N SER A 196 4.08 5.66 -25.71
CA SER A 196 5.43 5.48 -26.24
C SER A 196 6.20 6.78 -26.17
N VAL A 197 7.48 6.72 -25.83
CA VAL A 197 8.37 7.88 -25.78
C VAL A 197 9.58 7.61 -26.64
N THR A 198 9.88 8.49 -27.58
CA THR A 198 11.01 8.32 -28.50
C THR A 198 11.72 9.65 -28.69
N TYR A 199 13.03 9.66 -28.51
CA TYR A 199 13.85 10.83 -28.81
C TYR A 199 13.85 11.07 -30.32
N GLN A 200 13.97 12.33 -30.71
CA GLN A 200 13.97 12.78 -32.09
C GLN A 200 15.11 13.78 -32.30
N ASP A 201 15.56 13.90 -33.53
CA ASP A 201 16.51 14.95 -33.91
C ASP A 201 16.01 16.35 -33.51
N GLN A 202 16.95 17.29 -33.45
CA GLN A 202 16.75 18.67 -33.07
C GLN A 202 16.23 18.81 -31.64
N TYR A 203 16.86 18.06 -30.72
CA TYR A 203 16.68 18.16 -29.27
C TYR A 203 15.24 17.93 -28.82
N LYS A 204 14.56 16.93 -29.40
CA LYS A 204 13.15 16.68 -29.13
C LYS A 204 12.89 15.28 -28.59
N ALA A 205 11.78 15.11 -27.89
CA ALA A 205 11.19 13.81 -27.62
C ALA A 205 9.72 13.81 -28.04
N THR A 206 9.26 12.73 -28.63
CA THR A 206 7.85 12.50 -28.92
C THR A 206 7.25 11.62 -27.84
N VAL A 207 6.07 11.99 -27.35
CA VAL A 207 5.25 11.18 -26.44
C VAL A 207 3.92 10.90 -27.15
N ILE A 208 3.59 9.62 -27.34
CA ILE A 208 2.35 9.20 -28.01
C ILE A 208 1.41 8.57 -26.98
N SER A 209 0.21 9.12 -26.86
CA SER A 209 -0.89 8.55 -26.08
C SER A 209 -1.69 7.58 -26.93
N HIS A 210 -1.60 6.28 -26.64
CA HIS A 210 -2.24 5.25 -27.46
C HIS A 210 -3.76 5.24 -27.30
N LYS A 211 -4.26 5.63 -26.14
CA LYS A 211 -5.70 5.70 -25.87
C LYS A 211 -6.34 6.91 -26.54
N LEU A 212 -5.77 8.10 -26.36
CA LEU A 212 -6.34 9.34 -26.91
C LEU A 212 -5.95 9.59 -28.37
N LYS A 213 -4.99 8.83 -28.91
CA LYS A 213 -4.41 9.03 -30.26
C LYS A 213 -3.78 10.42 -30.41
N GLU A 214 -3.17 10.89 -29.34
CA GLU A 214 -2.51 12.19 -29.27
C GLU A 214 -0.99 12.05 -29.35
N LYS A 215 -0.35 13.05 -29.97
CA LYS A 215 1.11 13.16 -30.08
C LYS A 215 1.55 14.48 -29.46
N HIS A 216 2.44 14.39 -28.48
CA HIS A 216 3.10 15.54 -27.88
C HIS A 216 4.57 15.56 -28.31
N ILE A 217 5.11 16.75 -28.54
CA ILE A 217 6.53 16.96 -28.83
C ILE A 217 7.09 17.81 -27.70
N LEU A 218 8.05 17.24 -26.98
CA LEU A 218 8.80 17.91 -25.93
C LEU A 218 10.07 18.49 -26.54
N GLU A 219 10.32 19.75 -26.26
CA GLU A 219 11.58 20.42 -26.55
C GLU A 219 12.50 20.20 -25.35
N LEU A 220 13.73 19.71 -25.56
CA LEU A 220 14.62 19.24 -24.50
C LEU A 220 15.76 20.23 -24.17
N THR A 221 15.82 21.41 -24.80
CA THR A 221 16.93 22.35 -24.57
C THR A 221 17.06 22.78 -23.11
N TYR A 222 15.96 22.79 -22.36
CA TYR A 222 15.94 23.06 -20.91
C TYR A 222 16.80 22.09 -20.08
N LYS A 223 17.18 20.92 -20.62
CA LYS A 223 18.08 19.95 -19.97
C LYS A 223 19.54 20.37 -19.93
N GLY A 224 19.91 21.42 -20.66
CA GLY A 224 21.27 21.97 -20.67
C GLY A 224 22.26 21.23 -21.57
N ASN A 225 23.37 21.90 -21.87
CA ASN A 225 24.34 21.44 -22.88
C ASN A 225 25.02 20.12 -22.50
N GLU A 226 25.31 19.88 -21.22
CA GLU A 226 25.95 18.64 -20.76
C GLU A 226 25.09 17.42 -21.12
N TYR A 227 23.80 17.46 -20.81
CA TYR A 227 22.85 16.41 -21.14
C TYR A 227 22.71 16.22 -22.66
N LEU A 228 22.55 17.32 -23.41
CA LEU A 228 22.25 17.25 -24.85
C LEU A 228 23.46 16.79 -25.66
N THR A 229 24.68 17.19 -25.29
CA THR A 229 25.89 16.80 -26.01
C THR A 229 26.24 15.33 -25.84
N GLU A 230 25.72 14.64 -24.83
CA GLU A 230 25.79 13.18 -24.74
C GLU A 230 24.94 12.50 -25.82
N ILE A 231 23.75 13.04 -26.09
CA ILE A 231 22.69 12.42 -26.90
C ILE A 231 22.78 12.80 -28.38
N TYR A 232 23.14 14.06 -28.67
CA TYR A 232 23.11 14.66 -29.99
C TYR A 232 24.51 15.05 -30.46
N ASN A 233 24.74 15.02 -31.77
CA ASN A 233 25.91 15.64 -32.37
C ASN A 233 25.74 17.18 -32.45
N LYS A 234 26.76 17.88 -32.95
CA LYS A 234 26.76 19.35 -33.06
C LYS A 234 25.68 19.92 -34.00
N THR A 235 25.10 19.11 -34.88
CA THR A 235 24.01 19.52 -35.79
C THR A 235 22.62 19.15 -35.25
N GLY A 236 22.54 18.66 -34.01
CA GLY A 236 21.28 18.25 -33.38
C GLY A 236 20.76 16.90 -33.83
N ILE A 237 21.56 16.07 -34.51
CA ILE A 237 21.15 14.71 -34.91
C ILE A 237 21.48 13.73 -33.80
N LEU A 238 20.57 12.81 -33.51
CA LEU A 238 20.77 11.72 -32.55
C LEU A 238 21.99 10.89 -32.90
N LYS A 239 22.84 10.61 -31.90
CA LYS A 239 23.99 9.70 -32.09
C LYS A 239 23.54 8.23 -32.20
N ALA A 240 22.42 7.89 -31.58
CA ALA A 240 21.79 6.57 -31.59
C ALA A 240 20.29 6.72 -31.29
N SER A 241 19.49 5.72 -31.65
CA SER A 241 18.07 5.67 -31.26
C SER A 241 17.93 5.56 -29.75
N ILE A 242 17.01 6.32 -29.16
CA ILE A 242 16.72 6.30 -27.72
C ILE A 242 15.21 6.26 -27.53
N GLU A 243 14.77 5.29 -26.74
CA GLU A 243 13.40 5.18 -26.26
C GLU A 243 13.33 5.54 -24.78
N GLY A 244 12.25 6.22 -24.41
CA GLY A 244 11.84 6.40 -23.03
C GLY A 244 10.55 5.64 -22.77
N TRP A 245 9.93 5.90 -21.63
CA TRP A 245 8.63 5.33 -21.29
C TRP A 245 7.86 6.25 -20.35
N VAL A 246 6.57 5.95 -20.19
CA VAL A 246 5.74 6.60 -19.17
C VAL A 246 5.53 5.60 -18.05
N ASN A 247 5.83 6.02 -16.82
CA ASN A 247 5.69 5.19 -15.64
C ASN A 247 4.21 4.96 -15.30
N PRO A 248 3.90 3.93 -14.48
CA PRO A 248 2.60 3.82 -13.83
C PRO A 248 2.24 5.08 -13.04
N LEU A 249 0.97 5.22 -12.71
CA LEU A 249 0.42 6.32 -11.93
C LEU A 249 1.27 6.62 -10.69
N SER A 250 1.77 7.85 -10.61
CA SER A 250 2.59 8.36 -9.51
C SER A 250 1.84 9.35 -8.61
N GLY A 251 0.60 9.69 -8.98
CA GLY A 251 -0.26 10.58 -8.21
C GLY A 251 -1.67 10.58 -8.77
N LEU A 252 -2.66 10.64 -7.89
CA LEU A 252 -4.06 10.82 -8.22
C LEU A 252 -4.66 11.81 -7.22
N TYR A 253 -5.06 12.98 -7.72
CA TYR A 253 -5.52 14.05 -6.86
C TYR A 253 -6.99 14.35 -7.13
N PRO A 254 -7.84 14.41 -6.10
CA PRO A 254 -9.20 14.92 -6.24
C PRO A 254 -9.14 16.44 -6.41
N VAL A 255 -9.68 16.96 -7.50
CA VAL A 255 -9.71 18.39 -7.78
C VAL A 255 -11.11 18.79 -8.26
N ASP A 256 -11.73 19.74 -7.58
CA ASP A 256 -12.95 20.41 -8.03
C ASP A 256 -12.54 21.63 -8.87
N PHE A 257 -12.40 21.44 -10.18
CA PHE A 257 -11.84 22.47 -11.07
C PHE A 257 -12.79 23.67 -11.25
N ASN A 258 -14.09 23.45 -11.23
CA ASN A 258 -15.15 24.43 -11.48
C ASN A 258 -15.80 24.98 -10.21
N ARG A 259 -15.44 24.46 -9.03
CA ARG A 259 -15.94 24.84 -7.71
C ARG A 259 -17.43 24.57 -7.53
N ASP A 260 -17.92 23.50 -8.13
CA ASP A 260 -19.34 23.11 -8.04
C ASP A 260 -19.62 22.02 -7.00
N GLY A 261 -18.59 21.60 -6.26
CA GLY A 261 -18.65 20.55 -5.26
C GLY A 261 -18.46 19.14 -5.83
N LYS A 262 -18.28 19.00 -7.16
CA LYS A 262 -17.96 17.74 -7.81
C LYS A 262 -16.47 17.64 -8.07
N TYR A 263 -15.87 16.53 -7.64
CA TYR A 263 -14.45 16.27 -7.83
C TYR A 263 -14.17 15.51 -9.13
N GLU A 264 -13.18 15.99 -9.86
CA GLU A 264 -12.46 15.22 -10.88
C GLU A 264 -11.22 14.53 -10.31
N LEU A 265 -10.68 13.58 -11.07
CA LEU A 265 -9.41 12.93 -10.75
C LEU A 265 -8.31 13.47 -11.67
N GLU A 266 -7.32 14.17 -11.11
CA GLU A 266 -6.11 14.57 -11.83
C GLU A 266 -5.01 13.51 -11.65
N ALA A 267 -4.78 12.74 -12.71
CA ALA A 267 -3.82 11.64 -12.75
C ALA A 267 -2.45 12.10 -13.29
N TYR A 268 -1.38 11.70 -12.60
CA TYR A 268 0.01 12.02 -12.96
C TYR A 268 0.78 10.75 -13.30
N GLN A 269 1.40 10.72 -14.49
CA GLN A 269 2.33 9.66 -14.89
C GLN A 269 3.65 10.27 -15.36
N ARG A 270 4.76 9.92 -14.71
CA ARG A 270 6.09 10.47 -15.05
C ARG A 270 6.57 9.95 -16.40
N ILE A 271 7.06 10.85 -17.25
CA ILE A 271 7.76 10.54 -18.50
C ILE A 271 9.24 10.35 -18.15
N ALA A 272 9.74 9.14 -18.31
CA ALA A 272 11.14 8.78 -18.15
C ALA A 272 11.86 8.80 -19.50
N GLY A 273 13.08 9.35 -19.50
CA GLY A 273 13.98 9.42 -20.63
C GLY A 273 14.90 8.20 -20.69
N ARG A 274 16.23 8.44 -20.66
CA ARG A 274 17.25 7.39 -20.82
C ARG A 274 17.28 6.36 -19.69
N TYR A 275 16.79 6.74 -18.51
CA TYR A 275 16.67 5.91 -17.31
C TYR A 275 15.55 6.48 -16.42
N ASN A 276 15.05 5.71 -15.44
CA ASN A 276 13.85 6.12 -14.67
C ASN A 276 13.97 7.48 -13.96
N ALA A 277 15.17 7.82 -13.47
CA ALA A 277 15.45 9.10 -12.82
C ALA A 277 15.66 10.27 -13.81
N ASP A 278 15.84 10.00 -15.11
CA ASP A 278 15.89 11.03 -16.15
C ASP A 278 14.45 11.48 -16.47
N SER A 279 13.88 12.34 -15.63
CA SER A 279 12.52 12.82 -15.84
C SER A 279 12.46 13.84 -16.97
N LEU A 280 11.62 13.58 -17.97
CA LEU A 280 11.31 14.52 -19.05
C LEU A 280 10.08 15.38 -18.75
N GLY A 281 9.30 15.01 -17.73
CA GLY A 281 8.05 15.67 -17.38
C GLY A 281 7.00 14.68 -16.92
N PHE A 282 5.73 15.07 -17.04
CA PHE A 282 4.57 14.26 -16.65
C PHE A 282 3.49 14.34 -17.70
N VAL A 283 2.87 13.19 -18.00
CA VAL A 283 1.53 13.18 -18.59
C VAL A 283 0.55 13.44 -17.45
N GLN A 284 -0.29 14.47 -17.61
CA GLN A 284 -1.35 14.83 -16.69
C GLN A 284 -2.69 14.57 -17.38
N THR A 285 -3.52 13.70 -16.80
CA THR A 285 -4.85 13.39 -17.35
C THR A 285 -5.91 13.72 -16.33
N VAL A 286 -6.84 14.60 -16.69
CA VAL A 286 -8.03 14.85 -15.87
C VAL A 286 -9.10 13.86 -16.29
N LEU A 287 -9.66 13.14 -15.33
CA LEU A 287 -10.76 12.20 -15.53
C LEU A 287 -12.03 12.73 -14.88
N LYS A 288 -13.13 12.67 -15.63
CA LYS A 288 -14.48 13.02 -15.18
C LYS A 288 -15.37 11.80 -15.14
N TRP A 289 -16.21 11.70 -14.11
CA TRP A 289 -17.29 10.74 -14.08
C TRP A 289 -18.35 11.10 -15.12
N ASN A 290 -18.62 10.18 -16.05
CA ASN A 290 -19.61 10.37 -17.12
C ASN A 290 -20.98 9.74 -16.82
N GLY A 291 -21.22 9.34 -15.57
CA GLY A 291 -22.41 8.60 -15.14
C GLY A 291 -22.19 7.07 -15.06
N HIS A 292 -21.13 6.55 -15.68
CA HIS A 292 -20.85 5.10 -15.71
C HIS A 292 -19.41 4.76 -15.36
N VAL A 293 -18.45 5.54 -15.88
CA VAL A 293 -17.01 5.34 -15.67
C VAL A 293 -16.29 6.69 -15.65
N PHE A 294 -15.09 6.71 -15.07
CA PHE A 294 -14.17 7.83 -15.24
C PHE A 294 -13.60 7.83 -16.67
N GLY A 295 -13.92 8.87 -17.44
CA GLY A 295 -13.41 9.10 -18.80
C GLY A 295 -12.48 10.32 -18.86
N PRO A 296 -11.59 10.41 -19.86
CA PRO A 296 -10.69 11.54 -20.02
C PRO A 296 -11.47 12.82 -20.40
N ASP A 297 -11.27 13.89 -19.62
CA ASP A 297 -11.73 15.24 -19.94
C ASP A 297 -10.69 16.00 -20.76
N ARG A 298 -9.43 15.94 -20.31
CA ARG A 298 -8.28 16.53 -20.99
C ARG A 298 -6.98 15.81 -20.61
N GLN A 299 -6.01 15.85 -21.51
CA GLN A 299 -4.66 15.38 -21.27
C GLN A 299 -3.65 16.44 -21.72
N ASN A 300 -2.67 16.69 -20.87
CA ASN A 300 -1.57 17.61 -21.14
C ASN A 300 -0.24 16.93 -20.80
N VAL A 301 0.86 17.49 -21.32
CA VAL A 301 2.20 17.14 -20.86
C VAL A 301 2.83 18.36 -20.20
N ALA A 302 3.24 18.21 -18.94
CA ALA A 302 3.98 19.21 -18.19
C ALA A 302 5.48 18.91 -18.24
N ILE A 303 6.30 19.92 -18.54
CA ILE A 303 7.77 19.86 -18.54
C ILE A 303 8.33 20.82 -17.49
N PHE A 304 9.59 20.59 -17.08
CA PHE A 304 10.27 21.46 -16.13
C PHE A 304 10.71 22.77 -16.79
N GLY A 305 10.84 23.84 -16.00
CA GLY A 305 11.51 25.06 -16.43
C GLY A 305 13.01 24.85 -16.60
N GLY A 306 13.64 25.66 -17.45
CA GLY A 306 15.10 25.72 -17.63
C GLY A 306 15.69 27.02 -17.07
N GLU A 307 17.01 27.04 -16.90
CA GLU A 307 17.75 28.28 -16.64
C GLU A 307 17.70 29.21 -17.86
N ILE A 308 17.76 30.53 -17.62
CA ILE A 308 17.76 31.59 -18.64
C ILE A 308 19.19 31.91 -19.05
#